data_AF-A0A2K3NAL7-F1
#
_entry.id   AF-A0A2K3NAL7-F1
#
_cell.length_a   1.000
_cell.length_b   1.000
_cell.length_c   1.000
_cell.angle_alpha   90.00
_cell.angle_beta   90.00
_cell.angle_gamma   90.00
#
_symmetry.space_group_name_H-M   'P 1'
#
loop_
_entity.id
_entity.type
_entity.pdbx_description
1 polymer ?
#
loop_
_entity_poly.entity_id
_entity_poly.type
_entity_poly.pdbx_seq_one_letter_code
_entity_poly.pdbx_strand_id
1 'polypeptide(L)'
;MAESSNYLQPSIPIFDGHYDHRSMLMENLLRSKEYWNLIEDGVIVALAGASQEQIQLVNESKLKDLKAKNYLFQAIDRSILETILARGTAKEI
;
A
#
# COMPACT_ATOMS: atom_id res chain seq x y z
N MET A 1 -10.71 -33.29 2.49
CA MET A 1 -9.44 -32.63 2.11
C MET A 1 -9.83 -31.27 1.59
N ALA A 2 -9.44 -30.19 2.28
CA ALA A 2 -9.77 -28.85 1.80
C ALA A 2 -8.89 -28.58 0.58
N GLU A 3 -9.52 -28.49 -0.59
CA GLU A 3 -8.85 -28.04 -1.80
C GLU A 3 -8.31 -26.64 -1.50
N SER A 4 -6.99 -26.55 -1.37
CA SER A 4 -6.30 -25.26 -1.39
C SER A 4 -6.53 -24.69 -2.78
N SER A 5 -7.61 -23.92 -2.94
CA SER A 5 -7.82 -23.10 -4.11
C SER A 5 -6.61 -22.19 -4.21
N ASN A 6 -5.67 -22.61 -5.05
CA ASN A 6 -4.49 -21.85 -5.42
C ASN A 6 -4.98 -20.75 -6.36
N TYR A 7 -5.82 -19.85 -5.82
CA TYR A 7 -6.15 -18.60 -6.47
C TYR A 7 -4.80 -17.92 -6.67
N LEU A 8 -4.33 -17.93 -7.92
CA LEU A 8 -3.13 -17.27 -8.36
C LEU A 8 -3.08 -15.94 -7.61
N GLN A 9 -2.11 -15.79 -6.70
CA GLN A 9 -1.98 -14.54 -5.97
C GLN A 9 -1.91 -13.45 -7.05
N PRO A 10 -2.83 -12.47 -7.04
CA PRO A 10 -2.80 -11.42 -8.04
C PRO A 10 -1.41 -10.80 -7.98
N SER A 11 -0.69 -10.92 -9.09
CA SER A 11 0.64 -10.36 -9.20
C SER A 11 0.52 -8.85 -9.07
N ILE A 12 1.42 -8.25 -8.29
CA ILE A 12 1.37 -6.82 -8.03
C ILE A 12 1.61 -6.10 -9.36
N PRO A 13 0.70 -5.22 -9.79
CA PRO A 13 0.80 -4.56 -11.08
C PRO A 13 1.97 -3.57 -11.07
N ILE A 14 3.00 -3.86 -11.86
CA ILE A 14 4.13 -2.97 -12.08
C ILE A 14 3.70 -1.88 -13.07
N PHE A 15 4.15 -0.64 -12.83
CA PHE A 15 3.94 0.43 -13.79
C PHE A 15 4.70 0.18 -15.11
N ASP A 16 3.97 0.12 -16.21
CA ASP A 16 4.46 -0.15 -17.57
C ASP A 16 4.21 1.02 -18.55
N GLY A 17 3.76 2.17 -18.03
CA GLY A 17 3.36 3.33 -18.82
C GLY A 17 1.84 3.53 -18.91
N HIS A 18 1.01 2.53 -18.54
CA HIS A 18 -0.45 2.67 -18.51
C HIS A 18 -0.98 2.95 -17.09
N TYR A 19 -1.08 4.24 -16.74
CA TYR A 19 -1.50 4.67 -15.40
C TYR A 19 -2.90 4.16 -15.02
N ASP A 20 -3.90 4.35 -15.87
CA ASP A 20 -5.29 3.98 -15.56
C ASP A 20 -5.43 2.48 -15.30
N HIS A 21 -4.80 1.65 -16.12
CA HIS A 21 -4.81 0.20 -15.96
C HIS A 21 -4.19 -0.23 -14.62
N ARG A 22 -3.01 0.32 -14.30
CA ARG A 22 -2.35 0.06 -13.01
C ARG A 22 -3.21 0.53 -11.84
N SER A 23 -3.82 1.71 -11.93
CA SER A 23 -4.67 2.27 -10.88
C SER A 23 -5.84 1.34 -10.56
N MET A 24 -6.53 0.84 -11.59
CA MET A 24 -7.65 -0.10 -11.43
C MET A 24 -7.21 -1.41 -10.75
N LEU A 25 -6.06 -1.96 -11.15
CA LEU A 25 -5.54 -3.20 -10.55
C LEU A 25 -5.09 -2.99 -9.10
N MET A 26 -4.44 -1.87 -8.80
CA MET A 26 -4.01 -1.54 -7.43
C MET A 26 -5.20 -1.30 -6.50
N GLU A 27 -6.23 -0.60 -6.98
CA GLU A 27 -7.45 -0.39 -6.21
C GLU A 27 -8.12 -1.72 -5.86
N ASN A 28 -8.32 -2.61 -6.86
CA ASN A 28 -8.89 -3.93 -6.63
C ASN A 28 -8.06 -4.77 -5.65
N LEU A 29 -6.74 -4.77 -5.80
CA LEU A 29 -5.83 -5.47 -4.90
C LEU A 29 -5.99 -4.98 -3.46
N LEU A 30 -5.92 -3.66 -3.24
CA LEU A 30 -5.99 -3.07 -1.91
C LEU A 30 -7.37 -3.20 -1.26
N ARG A 31 -8.45 -3.11 -2.05
CA ARG A 31 -9.82 -3.40 -1.58
C ARG A 31 -9.97 -4.88 -1.18
N SER A 32 -9.41 -5.81 -1.94
CA SER A 32 -9.42 -7.25 -1.61
C SER A 32 -8.64 -7.60 -0.33
N LYS A 33 -7.74 -6.71 0.11
CA LYS A 33 -6.95 -6.83 1.35
C LYS A 33 -7.52 -6.00 2.50
N GLU A 34 -8.63 -5.30 2.29
CA GLU A 34 -9.25 -4.39 3.27
C GLU A 34 -8.31 -3.24 3.70
N TYR A 35 -7.40 -2.83 2.80
CA TYR A 35 -6.45 -1.73 3.06
C TYR A 35 -6.88 -0.41 2.46
N TRP A 36 -7.90 -0.41 1.60
CA TRP A 36 -8.33 0.79 0.88
C TRP A 36 -8.77 1.94 1.81
N ASN A 37 -9.46 1.63 2.92
CA ASN A 37 -9.85 2.64 3.90
C ASN A 37 -8.65 3.41 4.48
N LEU A 38 -7.45 2.82 4.51
CA LEU A 38 -6.24 3.52 4.98
C LEU A 38 -5.75 4.58 3.99
N ILE A 39 -6.16 4.48 2.73
CA ILE A 39 -5.86 5.46 1.67
C ILE A 39 -6.92 6.56 1.68
N GLU A 40 -8.21 6.19 1.81
CA GLU A 40 -9.32 7.16 1.85
C GLU A 40 -9.42 7.91 3.18
N ASP A 41 -9.44 7.17 4.29
CA ASP A 41 -9.70 7.70 5.63
C ASP A 41 -8.40 7.96 6.43
N GLY A 42 -7.30 7.34 6.01
CA GLY A 42 -6.00 7.46 6.67
C GLY A 42 -5.75 6.45 7.80
N VAL A 43 -4.62 6.62 8.49
CA VAL A 43 -4.20 5.77 9.63
C VAL A 43 -4.76 6.33 10.93
N ILE A 44 -5.25 5.45 11.80
CA ILE A 44 -5.73 5.85 13.13
C ILE A 44 -4.56 6.39 13.96
N VAL A 45 -4.72 7.58 14.53
CA VAL A 45 -3.74 8.23 15.41
C VAL A 45 -4.21 8.16 16.85
N ALA A 46 -3.29 7.83 17.76
CA ALA A 46 -3.59 7.79 19.19
C ALA A 46 -3.80 9.20 19.74
N LEU A 47 -4.89 9.39 20.47
CA LEU A 47 -5.14 10.61 21.25
C LEU A 47 -4.40 10.54 22.59
N ALA A 48 -4.11 11.70 23.18
CA ALA A 48 -3.54 11.77 24.52
C ALA A 48 -4.50 11.13 25.54
N GLY A 49 -3.99 10.17 26.33
CA GLY A 49 -4.80 9.42 27.30
C GLY A 49 -5.59 8.24 26.71
N ALA A 50 -5.26 7.78 25.50
CA ALA A 50 -5.89 6.63 24.88
C ALA A 50 -5.86 5.37 25.77
N SER A 51 -6.96 4.63 25.81
CA SER A 51 -7.04 3.36 26.52
C SER A 51 -6.14 2.30 25.86
N GLN A 52 -5.85 1.22 26.59
CA GLN A 52 -5.06 0.11 26.04
C GLN A 52 -5.69 -0.50 24.78
N GLU A 53 -7.01 -0.53 24.69
CA GLU A 53 -7.76 -1.03 23.53
C GLU A 53 -7.59 -0.10 22.31
N GLN A 54 -7.67 1.22 22.54
CA GLN A 54 -7.44 2.22 21.50
C GLN A 54 -6.00 2.17 20.97
N ILE A 55 -5.03 1.96 21.86
CA ILE A 55 -3.61 1.79 21.48
C ILE A 55 -3.44 0.55 20.59
N GLN A 56 -4.12 -0.56 20.90
CA GLN A 56 -4.08 -1.77 20.07
C GLN A 56 -4.64 -1.50 18.66
N LEU A 57 -5.79 -0.81 18.55
CA LEU A 57 -6.37 -0.44 17.26
C LEU A 57 -5.45 0.47 16.44
N VAL A 58 -4.78 1.43 17.08
CA VAL A 58 -3.77 2.29 16.42
C VAL A 58 -2.61 1.46 15.87
N ASN A 59 -2.11 0.50 16.65
CA ASN A 59 -1.01 -0.36 16.23
C ASN A 59 -1.42 -1.28 15.07
N GLU A 60 -2.64 -1.82 15.10
CA GLU A 60 -3.18 -2.62 13.99
C GLU A 60 -3.34 -1.77 12.73
N SER A 61 -3.87 -0.56 12.85
CA SER A 61 -4.01 0.38 11.73
C SER A 61 -2.65 0.72 11.11
N LYS A 62 -1.63 1.03 11.93
CA LYS A 62 -0.25 1.25 11.47
C LYS A 62 0.34 0.03 10.78
N LEU A 63 0.08 -1.18 11.29
CA LEU A 63 0.57 -2.40 10.67
C LEU A 63 -0.07 -2.63 9.29
N LYS A 64 -1.39 -2.39 9.15
CA LYS A 64 -2.06 -2.49 7.85
C LYS A 64 -1.56 -1.41 6.88
N ASP A 65 -1.28 -0.20 7.36
CA ASP A 65 -0.68 0.88 6.56
C ASP A 65 0.70 0.49 6.00
N LEU A 66 1.56 -0.11 6.82
CA LEU A 66 2.85 -0.63 6.36
C LEU A 66 2.69 -1.70 5.27
N LYS A 67 1.68 -2.56 5.38
CA LYS A 67 1.38 -3.56 4.33
C LYS A 67 0.87 -2.91 3.05
N ALA A 68 -0.02 -1.92 3.15
CA ALA A 68 -0.51 -1.15 2.01
C ALA A 68 0.63 -0.44 1.27
N LYS A 69 1.51 0.24 2.01
CA LYS A 69 2.72 0.87 1.47
C LYS A 69 3.63 -0.10 0.75
N ASN A 70 3.80 -1.32 1.29
CA ASN A 70 4.61 -2.33 0.64
C ASN A 70 4.06 -2.71 -0.74
N TYR A 71 2.75 -2.90 -0.88
CA TYR A 71 2.12 -3.13 -2.17
C TYR A 71 2.31 -1.94 -3.13
N LEU A 72 2.14 -0.71 -2.65
CA LEU A 72 2.34 0.50 -3.44
C LEU A 72 3.79 0.64 -3.94
N PHE A 73 4.78 0.34 -3.09
CA PHE A 73 6.19 0.36 -3.47
C PHE A 73 6.56 -0.73 -4.46
N GLN A 74 6.04 -1.94 -4.30
CA GLN A 74 6.27 -3.04 -5.24
C GLN A 74 5.65 -2.77 -6.62
N ALA A 75 4.62 -1.92 -6.67
CA ALA A 75 3.98 -1.53 -7.92
C ALA A 75 4.75 -0.45 -8.70
N ILE A 76 5.83 0.13 -8.14
CA ILE A 76 6.67 1.14 -8.79
C ILE A 76 8.02 0.51 -9.11
N ASP A 77 8.51 0.72 -10.33
CA ASP A 77 9.86 0.28 -10.68
C ASP A 77 10.90 1.02 -9.82
N ARG A 78 11.93 0.28 -9.38
CA ARG A 78 12.95 0.81 -8.50
C ARG A 78 13.67 2.02 -9.09
N SER A 79 13.94 2.04 -10.40
CA SER A 79 14.61 3.17 -11.05
C SER A 79 13.74 4.43 -10.98
N ILE A 80 12.43 4.29 -11.19
CA ILE A 80 11.47 5.41 -11.06
C ILE A 80 11.46 5.95 -9.63
N LEU A 81 11.44 5.07 -8.63
CA LEU A 81 11.51 5.48 -7.23
C LEU A 81 12.81 6.21 -6.91
N GLU A 82 13.95 5.69 -7.37
CA GLU A 82 15.27 6.30 -7.17
C GLU A 82 15.33 7.69 -7.84
N THR A 83 14.80 7.85 -9.05
CA THR A 83 14.68 9.15 -9.74
C THR A 83 13.81 10.14 -8.95
N ILE A 84 12.66 9.72 -8.42
CA ILE A 84 11.80 10.59 -7.58
C ILE A 84 12.53 11.01 -6.29
N LEU A 85 13.33 10.12 -5.71
CA LEU A 85 14.11 10.40 -4.50
C LEU A 85 15.34 11.30 -4.79
N ALA A 86 15.91 11.24 -5.99
CA ALA A 86 16.97 12.10 -6.49
C ALA A 86 16.48 13.53 -6.84
N ARG A 87 15.76 14.15 -5.89
CA ARG A 87 15.14 15.48 -6.01
C ARG A 87 16.05 16.65 -5.61
N GLY A 88 17.37 16.45 -5.62
CA GLY A 88 18.35 17.47 -5.24
C GLY A 88 18.40 18.60 -6.26
N THR A 89 18.50 18.25 -7.54
CA THR A 89 18.46 19.17 -8.67
C THR A 89 17.73 18.55 -9.86
N ALA A 90 17.11 19.37 -10.71
CA ALA A 90 16.47 18.87 -11.95
C ALA A 90 17.47 18.25 -12.94
N LYS A 91 18.78 18.44 -12.75
CA LYS A 91 19.84 17.82 -13.56
C LYS A 91 20.02 16.33 -13.23
N GLU A 92 19.59 15.90 -12.04
CA GLU A 92 19.72 14.52 -11.54
C GLU A 92 18.49 13.64 -11.88
N ILE A 93 17.48 14.23 -12.52
CA ILE A 93 16.20 13.59 -12.89
C ILE A 93 16.21 13.22 -14.37
#